data_AF-A0A352UPS8-F1
#
_entry.id   AF-A0A352UPS8-F1
#
_cell.length_a   1.000
_cell.length_b   1.000
_cell.length_c   1.000
_cell.angle_alpha   90.00
_cell.angle_beta   90.00
_cell.angle_gamma   90.00
#
_symmetry.space_group_name_H-M   'P 1'
#
loop_
_entity.id
_entity.type
_entity.pdbx_description
1 polymer ?
#
loop_
_entity_poly.entity_id
_entity_poly.type
_entity_poly.pdbx_seq_one_letter_code
_entity_poly.pdbx_strand_id
1 'polypeptide(L)'
;MTNPILSANLIHDAACEEYRRPIGAVKAKSRLTLAFRDLSGCIASARLFLWGGDWERSYDMALSDGLFSVCLDAPAEPEALWYGFSLNPGDGEPLWLCADGSGRFGSLSGFRGEGFRLTVYAADFETPDWFGKTVMYQIFPDRFARDGSETARRGAEYHRALGRKVKYHEDWSEPVDWLPNSRDGFYFPLDFYGGTLKGIEDRLPYLESLGVGVIYLNPICEAASNHRYDTADYLNTDPILGTNADFIRLCESARRRGIRIILDGVFSHTGADSVYFNRFGRYPAPGAYNGGEASAFYRWYDFRAFPEDYRCWWNFKNLPEVNEEEPAWRDFIITGENSVIKTWLRRGASGFRLDVADELPDPVLALIRDAA
;
A
#
# COMPACT_ATOMS: atom_id res chain seq x y z
N MET A 1 13.62 -31.87 27.51
CA MET A 1 14.49 -30.73 27.89
C MET A 1 15.63 -30.70 26.90
N THR A 2 15.73 -29.66 26.09
CA THR A 2 16.78 -29.50 25.07
C THR A 2 18.13 -29.20 25.73
N ASN A 3 19.22 -29.78 25.21
CA ASN A 3 20.56 -29.58 25.74
C ASN A 3 21.01 -28.12 25.51
N PRO A 4 21.26 -27.31 26.56
CA PRO A 4 21.57 -25.88 26.42
C PRO A 4 22.82 -25.60 25.57
N ILE A 5 23.79 -26.53 25.57
CA ILE A 5 25.04 -26.41 24.81
C ILE A 5 24.78 -26.55 23.31
N LEU A 6 23.89 -27.45 22.90
CA LEU A 6 23.49 -27.59 21.49
C LEU A 6 22.68 -26.37 21.02
N SER A 7 21.77 -25.87 21.86
CA SER A 7 20.93 -24.72 21.49
C SER A 7 21.72 -23.45 21.19
N ALA A 8 22.83 -23.20 21.89
CA ALA A 8 23.63 -21.99 21.69
C ALA A 8 24.56 -22.06 20.46
N ASN A 9 24.72 -23.26 19.88
CA ASN A 9 25.70 -23.54 18.84
C ASN A 9 25.08 -23.87 17.47
N LEU A 10 23.75 -23.94 17.38
CA LEU A 10 23.02 -24.12 16.12
C LEU A 10 22.45 -22.79 15.65
N ILE A 11 22.86 -22.34 14.47
CA ILE A 11 22.54 -21.00 13.96
C ILE A 11 21.83 -21.11 12.62
N HIS A 12 20.62 -20.56 12.56
CA HIS A 12 19.93 -20.19 11.33
C HIS A 12 19.36 -18.79 11.52
N ASP A 13 19.68 -17.87 10.61
CA ASP A 13 19.08 -16.55 10.49
C ASP A 13 18.52 -16.40 9.07
N ALA A 14 17.19 -16.39 8.94
CA ALA A 14 16.50 -16.30 7.66
C ALA A 14 16.75 -14.96 6.92
N ALA A 15 17.35 -13.97 7.57
CA ALA A 15 17.76 -12.69 6.97
C ALA A 15 19.26 -12.63 6.61
N CYS A 16 20.00 -13.74 6.73
CA CYS A 16 21.41 -13.82 6.38
C CYS A 16 21.62 -14.68 5.13
N GLU A 17 22.32 -14.15 4.12
CA GLU A 17 22.56 -14.84 2.84
C GLU A 17 23.34 -16.16 2.99
N GLU A 18 24.07 -16.32 4.09
CA GLU A 18 24.79 -17.56 4.39
C GLU A 18 23.83 -18.74 4.69
N TYR A 19 22.66 -18.45 5.26
CA TYR A 19 21.69 -19.45 5.70
C TYR A 19 20.47 -19.53 4.78
N ARG A 20 20.17 -18.45 4.05
CA ARG A 20 19.06 -18.39 3.10
C ARG A 20 19.42 -17.51 1.92
N ARG A 21 19.47 -18.11 0.73
CA ARG A 21 19.76 -17.38 -0.51
C ARG A 21 18.83 -17.79 -1.66
N PRO A 22 18.14 -16.85 -2.31
CA PRO A 22 18.11 -15.42 -2.01
C PRO A 22 17.33 -15.12 -0.71
N ILE A 23 17.59 -13.96 -0.11
CA ILE A 23 16.79 -13.45 1.01
C ILE A 23 15.41 -13.04 0.48
N GLY A 24 14.38 -13.19 1.31
CA GLY A 24 13.01 -12.77 0.98
C GLY A 24 12.26 -13.76 0.09
N ALA A 25 11.38 -13.23 -0.75
CA ALA A 25 10.60 -14.04 -1.68
C ALA A 25 11.48 -14.59 -2.81
N VAL A 26 11.20 -15.80 -3.26
CA VAL A 26 12.02 -16.53 -4.24
C VAL A 26 11.24 -16.67 -5.54
N LYS A 27 11.91 -16.43 -6.67
CA LYS A 27 11.31 -16.60 -7.99
C LYS A 27 11.04 -18.07 -8.26
N ALA A 28 9.88 -18.42 -8.80
CA ALA A 28 9.58 -19.79 -9.21
C ALA A 28 10.68 -20.34 -10.14
N LYS A 29 11.02 -21.63 -9.97
CA LYS A 29 12.11 -22.33 -10.69
C LYS A 29 13.51 -21.74 -10.51
N SER A 30 13.71 -20.76 -9.62
CA SER A 30 15.03 -20.22 -9.32
C SER A 30 15.73 -21.01 -8.22
N ARG A 31 17.05 -20.91 -8.18
CA ARG A 31 17.89 -21.64 -7.24
C ARG A 31 17.76 -21.08 -5.83
N LEU A 32 17.47 -21.95 -4.88
CA LEU A 32 17.34 -21.68 -3.46
C LEU A 32 18.40 -22.47 -2.68
N THR A 33 19.10 -21.79 -1.78
CA THR A 33 19.99 -22.41 -0.79
C THR A 33 19.41 -22.18 0.59
N LEU A 34 19.22 -23.26 1.35
CA LEU A 34 18.81 -23.23 2.75
C LEU A 34 19.85 -23.98 3.59
N ALA A 35 20.29 -23.36 4.68
CA ALA A 35 21.39 -23.87 5.46
C ALA A 35 21.29 -23.48 6.94
N PHE A 36 21.95 -24.21 7.81
CA PHE A 36 22.18 -23.82 9.20
C PHE A 36 23.61 -24.22 9.61
N ARG A 37 24.18 -23.50 10.56
CA ARG A 37 25.52 -23.78 11.09
C ARG A 37 25.44 -24.58 12.38
N ASP A 38 26.29 -25.57 12.49
CA ASP A 38 26.59 -26.30 13.72
C ASP A 38 28.01 -25.97 14.18
N LEU A 39 28.11 -25.19 15.25
CA LEU A 39 29.38 -24.86 15.91
C LEU A 39 29.80 -25.91 16.94
N SER A 40 28.91 -26.83 17.31
CA SER A 40 29.18 -27.89 18.29
C SER A 40 29.85 -29.12 17.66
N GLY A 41 29.60 -29.35 16.36
CA GLY A 41 30.03 -30.57 15.66
C GLY A 41 29.32 -31.83 16.17
N CYS A 42 28.19 -31.67 16.87
CA CYS A 42 27.43 -32.77 17.46
C CYS A 42 26.32 -33.30 16.54
N ILE A 43 26.05 -32.65 15.41
CA ILE A 43 25.05 -33.14 14.44
C ILE A 43 25.73 -34.06 13.43
N ALA A 44 25.30 -35.32 13.38
CA ALA A 44 25.83 -36.33 12.47
C ALA A 44 25.25 -36.21 11.06
N SER A 45 23.94 -35.93 10.96
CA SER A 45 23.26 -35.68 9.69
C SER A 45 22.05 -34.76 9.88
N ALA A 46 21.60 -34.12 8.81
CA ALA A 46 20.43 -33.27 8.84
C ALA A 46 19.61 -33.39 7.55
N ARG A 47 18.30 -33.18 7.68
CA ARG A 47 17.37 -33.07 6.54
C ARG A 47 16.64 -31.74 6.59
N LEU A 48 16.51 -31.09 5.44
CA LEU A 48 15.55 -30.01 5.25
C LEU A 48 14.17 -30.63 5.01
N PHE A 49 13.15 -30.14 5.70
CA PHE A 49 11.76 -30.34 5.37
C PHE A 49 11.20 -29.06 4.76
N LEU A 50 10.55 -29.17 3.61
CA LEU A 50 9.88 -28.08 2.89
C LEU A 50 8.43 -28.49 2.61
N TRP A 51 7.48 -27.64 2.96
CA TRP A 51 6.05 -27.95 2.82
C TRP A 51 5.23 -26.72 2.48
N GLY A 52 4.07 -26.95 1.86
CA GLY A 52 3.09 -25.95 1.45
C GLY A 52 1.89 -26.63 0.80
N GLY A 53 0.73 -25.97 0.82
CA GLY A 53 -0.53 -26.58 0.37
C GLY A 53 -0.75 -27.97 0.97
N ASP A 54 -0.91 -28.98 0.12
CA ASP A 54 -1.13 -30.38 0.50
C ASP A 54 0.11 -31.28 0.32
N TRP A 55 1.32 -30.70 0.25
CA TRP A 55 2.54 -31.47 0.00
C TRP A 55 3.69 -31.18 0.97
N GLU A 56 4.54 -32.18 1.15
CA GLU A 56 5.80 -32.09 1.90
C GLU A 56 6.91 -32.86 1.18
N ARG A 57 8.12 -32.31 1.19
CA ARG A 57 9.34 -32.99 0.71
C ARG A 57 10.45 -32.83 1.73
N SER A 58 11.32 -33.83 1.78
CA SER A 58 12.55 -33.78 2.58
C SER A 58 13.78 -33.95 1.69
N TYR A 59 14.87 -33.31 2.09
CA TYR A 59 16.13 -33.30 1.35
C TYR A 59 17.30 -33.49 2.32
N ASP A 60 18.21 -34.40 1.99
CA ASP A 60 19.44 -34.59 2.76
C ASP A 60 20.36 -33.38 2.58
N MET A 61 20.95 -32.92 3.69
CA MET A 61 21.83 -31.75 3.69
C MET A 61 23.29 -32.17 3.63
N ALA A 62 24.08 -31.47 2.81
CA ALA A 62 25.53 -31.64 2.75
C ALA A 62 26.19 -30.82 3.86
N LEU A 63 27.13 -31.43 4.58
CA LEU A 63 27.96 -30.78 5.58
C LEU A 63 29.30 -30.35 4.97
N SER A 64 29.65 -29.07 5.11
CA SER A 64 30.98 -28.53 4.81
C SER A 64 31.32 -27.46 5.82
N ASP A 65 32.48 -27.55 6.49
CA ASP A 65 32.98 -26.55 7.44
C ASP A 65 31.95 -26.11 8.51
N GLY A 66 31.22 -27.08 9.08
CA GLY A 66 30.18 -26.83 10.08
C GLY A 66 28.89 -26.24 9.52
N LEU A 67 28.76 -26.06 8.21
CA LEU A 67 27.54 -25.60 7.55
C LEU A 67 26.82 -26.79 6.90
N PHE A 68 25.63 -27.09 7.40
CA PHE A 68 24.69 -27.98 6.71
C PHE A 68 23.91 -27.16 5.70
N SER A 69 23.94 -27.55 4.43
CA SER A 69 23.23 -26.85 3.37
C SER A 69 22.56 -27.79 2.39
N VAL A 70 21.47 -27.34 1.80
CA VAL A 70 20.87 -27.95 0.62
C VAL A 70 20.63 -26.86 -0.42
N CYS A 71 20.87 -27.21 -1.67
CA CYS A 71 20.55 -26.36 -2.80
C CYS A 71 19.55 -27.06 -3.70
N LEU A 72 18.40 -26.42 -3.91
CA LEU A 72 17.28 -26.94 -4.66
C LEU A 72 16.66 -25.84 -5.53
N ASP A 73 15.84 -26.20 -6.49
CA ASP A 73 15.06 -25.23 -7.25
C ASP A 73 13.72 -24.99 -6.56
N ALA A 74 13.31 -23.73 -6.47
CA ALA A 74 11.99 -23.37 -5.98
C ALA A 74 10.91 -24.01 -6.87
N PRO A 75 9.73 -24.36 -6.31
CA PRO A 75 8.60 -24.87 -7.08
C PRO A 75 8.26 -24.03 -8.32
N ALA A 76 7.63 -24.69 -9.29
CA ALA A 76 7.22 -24.05 -10.53
C ALA A 76 6.03 -23.12 -10.36
N GLU A 77 5.12 -23.46 -9.43
CA GLU A 77 3.93 -22.68 -9.15
C GLU A 77 4.19 -21.69 -8.00
N PRO A 78 3.62 -20.47 -8.05
CA PRO A 78 3.68 -19.53 -6.94
C PRO A 78 2.93 -20.08 -5.73
N GLU A 79 3.55 -20.09 -4.57
CA GLU A 79 2.93 -20.59 -3.35
C GLU A 79 3.63 -20.07 -2.09
N ALA A 80 2.89 -20.07 -0.98
CA ALA A 80 3.46 -19.85 0.34
C ALA A 80 3.94 -21.20 0.91
N LEU A 81 5.23 -21.26 1.20
CA LEU A 81 5.93 -22.43 1.74
C LEU A 81 6.45 -22.14 3.14
N TRP A 82 6.81 -23.23 3.81
CA TRP A 82 7.51 -23.24 5.07
C TRP A 82 8.61 -24.28 5.06
N TYR A 83 9.68 -24.02 5.80
CA TYR A 83 10.74 -25.00 5.99
C TYR A 83 11.24 -25.10 7.43
N GLY A 84 11.90 -26.21 7.73
CA GLY A 84 12.51 -26.51 9.02
C GLY A 84 13.54 -27.62 8.87
N PHE A 85 14.42 -27.77 9.85
CA PHE A 85 15.51 -28.73 9.77
C PHE A 85 15.32 -29.83 10.82
N SER A 86 15.37 -31.08 10.39
CA SER A 86 15.46 -32.23 11.28
C SER A 86 16.92 -32.60 11.43
N LEU A 87 17.39 -32.68 12.67
CA LEU A 87 18.79 -32.84 13.02
C LEU A 87 18.97 -34.18 13.75
N ASN A 88 19.86 -35.01 13.24
CA ASN A 88 20.22 -36.27 13.88
C ASN A 88 21.58 -36.11 14.61
N PRO A 89 21.62 -36.16 15.95
CA PRO A 89 22.88 -36.12 16.71
C PRO A 89 23.68 -37.43 16.67
N GLY A 90 23.17 -38.48 16.02
CA GLY A 90 23.81 -39.80 15.91
C GLY A 90 23.11 -40.86 16.75
N ASP A 91 22.95 -40.60 18.04
CA ASP A 91 22.19 -41.45 18.98
C ASP A 91 21.02 -40.67 19.60
N GLY A 92 19.81 -41.23 19.52
CA GLY A 92 18.58 -40.66 20.09
C GLY A 92 17.57 -40.16 19.07
N GLU A 93 16.50 -39.53 19.56
CA GLU A 93 15.44 -38.96 18.73
C GLU A 93 15.92 -37.70 17.98
N PRO A 94 15.41 -37.45 16.76
CA PRO A 94 15.78 -36.27 15.99
C PRO A 94 15.33 -34.98 16.70
N LEU A 95 16.19 -33.97 16.65
CA LEU A 95 15.88 -32.62 17.07
C LEU A 95 15.36 -31.81 15.88
N TRP A 96 14.66 -30.71 16.16
CA TRP A 96 14.12 -29.81 15.16
C TRP A 96 14.64 -28.41 15.37
N LEU A 97 15.21 -27.83 14.32
CA LEU A 97 15.53 -26.40 14.24
C LEU A 97 14.48 -25.74 13.35
N CYS A 98 13.56 -25.03 14.01
CA CYS A 98 12.39 -24.39 13.43
C CYS A 98 12.44 -22.88 13.68
N ALA A 99 11.50 -22.12 13.13
CA ALA A 99 11.44 -20.70 13.41
C ALA A 99 11.09 -20.44 14.89
N ASP A 100 11.75 -19.45 15.49
CA ASP A 100 11.33 -18.88 16.76
C ASP A 100 10.09 -17.99 16.59
N GLY A 101 9.59 -17.40 17.69
CA GLY A 101 8.42 -16.52 17.64
C GLY A 101 8.58 -15.25 16.78
N SER A 102 9.80 -14.91 16.34
CA SER A 102 10.04 -13.82 15.41
C SER A 102 9.92 -14.24 13.94
N GLY A 103 9.95 -15.54 13.65
CA GLY A 103 10.01 -16.07 12.29
C GLY A 103 11.39 -15.97 11.63
N ARG A 104 12.39 -15.38 12.31
CA ARG A 104 13.71 -15.08 11.75
C ARG A 104 14.80 -16.05 12.21
N PHE A 105 14.88 -16.32 13.50
CA PHE A 105 15.97 -17.12 14.07
C PHE A 105 15.54 -18.56 14.31
N GLY A 106 16.52 -19.46 14.29
CA GLY A 106 16.34 -20.87 14.66
C GLY A 106 16.12 -21.06 16.15
N SER A 107 15.09 -21.84 16.49
CA SER A 107 14.82 -22.37 17.82
C SER A 107 14.88 -23.89 17.81
N LEU A 108 15.67 -24.46 18.71
CA LEU A 108 15.87 -25.90 18.83
C LEU A 108 14.81 -26.52 19.74
N SER A 109 14.16 -27.58 19.27
CA SER A 109 13.14 -28.34 20.00
C SER A 109 13.29 -29.85 19.79
N GLY A 110 12.70 -30.65 20.68
CA GLY A 110 12.57 -32.10 20.50
C GLY A 110 11.37 -32.50 19.63
N PHE A 111 10.58 -31.53 19.16
CA PHE A 111 9.44 -31.73 18.28
C PHE A 111 9.41 -30.63 17.22
N ARG A 112 8.76 -30.91 16.09
CA ARG A 112 8.63 -29.95 14.99
C ARG A 112 7.79 -28.75 15.41
N GLY A 113 8.37 -27.56 15.34
CA GLY A 113 7.69 -26.29 15.59
C GLY A 113 7.21 -25.62 14.31
N GLU A 114 6.93 -24.32 14.39
CA GLU A 114 6.57 -23.51 13.21
C GLU A 114 7.75 -23.39 12.24
N GLY A 115 7.46 -23.47 10.94
CA GLY A 115 8.49 -23.35 9.92
C GLY A 115 8.84 -21.89 9.60
N PHE A 116 10.03 -21.68 9.05
CA PHE A 116 10.41 -20.42 8.46
C PHE A 116 9.59 -20.16 7.20
N ARG A 117 9.02 -18.96 7.08
CA ARG A 117 8.21 -18.58 5.91
C ARG A 117 9.08 -18.41 4.66
N LEU A 118 8.65 -19.03 3.57
CA LEU A 118 9.24 -18.90 2.24
C LEU A 118 8.14 -18.63 1.21
N THR A 119 8.12 -17.42 0.63
CA THR A 119 7.16 -17.08 -0.42
C THR A 119 7.79 -17.32 -1.78
N VAL A 120 7.13 -18.12 -2.63
CA VAL A 120 7.52 -18.32 -4.04
C VAL A 120 6.60 -17.47 -4.92
N TYR A 121 7.18 -16.61 -5.74
CA TYR A 121 6.43 -15.73 -6.64
C TYR A 121 6.57 -16.17 -8.12
N ALA A 122 5.61 -15.78 -8.95
CA ALA A 122 5.56 -16.18 -10.36
C ALA A 122 6.82 -15.76 -11.13
N ALA A 123 7.27 -16.60 -12.06
CA ALA A 123 8.52 -16.37 -12.77
C ALA A 123 8.49 -15.13 -13.70
N ASP A 124 7.30 -14.69 -14.09
CA ASP A 124 7.04 -13.51 -14.91
C ASP A 124 6.54 -12.31 -14.08
N PHE A 125 6.47 -12.44 -12.76
CA PHE A 125 6.10 -11.32 -11.90
C PHE A 125 7.27 -10.35 -11.76
N GLU A 126 7.06 -9.15 -12.26
CA GLU A 126 8.01 -8.04 -12.15
C GLU A 126 7.49 -6.96 -11.20
N THR A 127 8.43 -6.32 -10.52
CA THR A 127 8.23 -5.07 -9.80
C THR A 127 9.13 -4.00 -10.43
N PRO A 128 8.77 -2.71 -10.35
CA PRO A 128 9.58 -1.69 -10.99
C PRO A 128 10.96 -1.56 -10.32
N ASP A 129 12.03 -1.86 -11.08
CA ASP A 129 13.43 -1.83 -10.60
C ASP A 129 13.84 -0.51 -9.93
N TRP A 130 13.26 0.60 -10.40
CA TRP A 130 13.54 1.92 -9.85
C TRP A 130 12.99 2.08 -8.43
N PHE A 131 11.91 1.39 -8.07
CA PHE A 131 11.26 1.57 -6.77
C PHE A 131 12.11 1.00 -5.64
N GLY A 132 12.60 -0.24 -5.78
CA GLY A 132 13.37 -0.94 -4.75
C GLY A 132 14.75 -0.34 -4.43
N LYS A 133 15.20 0.68 -5.17
CA LYS A 133 16.52 1.32 -5.02
C LYS A 133 16.43 2.81 -4.67
N THR A 134 15.26 3.31 -4.29
CA THR A 134 15.02 4.74 -4.07
C THR A 134 14.53 5.05 -2.67
N VAL A 135 14.81 6.27 -2.20
CA VAL A 135 14.21 6.81 -0.98
C VAL A 135 12.89 7.50 -1.35
N MET A 136 11.81 7.10 -0.67
CA MET A 136 10.50 7.71 -0.79
C MET A 136 10.31 8.82 0.25
N TYR A 137 9.68 9.92 -0.16
CA TYR A 137 9.25 11.00 0.71
C TYR A 137 7.73 11.20 0.60
N GLN A 138 7.02 11.05 1.72
CA GLN A 138 5.58 11.29 1.76
C GLN A 138 5.30 12.78 1.98
N ILE A 139 4.34 13.32 1.22
CA ILE A 139 3.89 14.70 1.32
C ILE A 139 2.37 14.71 1.57
N PHE A 140 1.98 15.39 2.65
CA PHE A 140 0.61 15.85 2.86
C PHE A 140 0.47 17.24 2.21
N PRO A 141 -0.20 17.38 1.05
CA PRO A 141 -0.06 18.55 0.19
C PRO A 141 -0.37 19.89 0.87
N ASP A 142 -1.48 19.96 1.61
CA ASP A 142 -1.94 21.20 2.27
C ASP A 142 -0.94 21.73 3.32
N ARG A 143 -0.05 20.88 3.84
CA ARG A 143 0.84 21.19 4.97
C ARG A 143 2.32 21.17 4.63
N PHE A 144 2.68 21.04 3.35
CA PHE A 144 4.09 20.94 2.95
C PHE A 144 4.69 22.28 2.56
N ALA A 145 4.11 22.95 1.56
CA ALA A 145 4.61 24.22 1.09
C ALA A 145 3.52 25.02 0.36
N ARG A 146 3.37 26.29 0.73
CA ARG A 146 2.66 27.28 -0.08
C ARG A 146 3.51 27.70 -1.27
N ASP A 147 2.85 28.11 -2.33
CA ASP A 147 3.44 28.99 -3.32
C ASP A 147 3.03 30.45 -3.06
N GLY A 148 3.70 31.41 -3.72
CA GLY A 148 3.44 32.84 -3.55
C GLY A 148 2.20 33.37 -4.28
N SER A 149 1.37 32.51 -4.88
CA SER A 149 0.16 32.89 -5.61
C SER A 149 -1.11 32.79 -4.77
N GLU A 150 -2.21 33.29 -5.33
CA GLU A 150 -3.56 33.21 -4.76
C GLU A 150 -4.28 31.87 -5.04
N THR A 151 -3.56 30.84 -5.50
CA THR A 151 -4.18 29.56 -5.90
C THR A 151 -4.99 28.95 -4.77
N ALA A 152 -4.39 28.78 -3.59
CA ALA A 152 -5.07 28.21 -2.43
C ALA A 152 -6.25 29.07 -1.95
N ARG A 153 -6.12 30.41 -1.98
CA ARG A 153 -7.22 31.32 -1.61
C ARG A 153 -8.40 31.20 -2.57
N ARG A 154 -8.16 31.20 -3.88
CA ARG A 154 -9.20 30.98 -4.91
C ARG A 154 -9.86 29.60 -4.76
N GLY A 155 -9.08 28.57 -4.44
CA GLY A 155 -9.62 27.25 -4.15
C GLY A 155 -10.54 27.24 -2.92
N ALA A 156 -10.16 27.94 -1.86
CA ALA A 156 -11.01 28.09 -0.67
C ALA A 156 -12.31 28.85 -1.00
N GLU A 157 -12.25 29.88 -1.86
CA GLU A 157 -13.43 30.59 -2.36
C GLU A 157 -14.33 29.70 -3.22
N TYR A 158 -13.77 28.86 -4.09
CA TYR A 158 -14.52 27.87 -4.87
C TYR A 158 -15.31 26.94 -3.95
N HIS A 159 -14.66 26.37 -2.94
CA HIS A 159 -15.32 25.49 -1.97
C HIS A 159 -16.43 26.21 -1.18
N ARG A 160 -16.21 27.48 -0.78
CA ARG A 160 -17.25 28.31 -0.15
C ARG A 160 -18.42 28.58 -1.09
N ALA A 161 -18.16 28.84 -2.37
CA ALA A 161 -19.19 29.07 -3.38
C ALA A 161 -20.05 27.82 -3.64
N LEU A 162 -19.47 26.62 -3.51
CA LEU A 162 -20.22 25.35 -3.48
C LEU A 162 -21.03 25.14 -2.19
N GLY A 163 -20.86 25.98 -1.17
CA GLY A 163 -21.54 25.85 0.11
C GLY A 163 -20.83 24.92 1.11
N ARG A 164 -19.53 24.66 0.92
CA ARG A 164 -18.68 24.00 1.92
C ARG A 164 -18.20 25.01 2.96
N LYS A 165 -17.99 24.52 4.18
CA LYS A 165 -17.33 25.30 5.24
C LYS A 165 -15.82 25.16 5.06
N VAL A 166 -15.12 26.29 5.05
CA VAL A 166 -13.66 26.33 4.88
C VAL A 166 -13.06 27.34 5.85
N LYS A 167 -12.24 26.85 6.77
CA LYS A 167 -11.30 27.69 7.53
C LYS A 167 -9.98 27.73 6.76
N TYR A 168 -9.57 28.91 6.35
CA TYR A 168 -8.28 29.12 5.70
C TYR A 168 -7.36 29.82 6.69
N HIS A 169 -6.21 29.22 7.00
CA HIS A 169 -5.20 29.81 7.86
C HIS A 169 -4.39 30.82 7.06
N GLU A 170 -4.36 32.08 7.49
CA GLU A 170 -3.57 33.11 6.80
C GLU A 170 -2.09 33.00 7.19
N ASP A 171 -1.80 32.58 8.42
CA ASP A 171 -0.45 32.36 8.92
C ASP A 171 -0.15 30.86 9.04
N TRP A 172 0.99 30.43 8.50
CA TRP A 172 1.45 29.04 8.55
C TRP A 172 1.80 28.58 9.98
N SER A 173 2.04 29.51 10.90
CA SER A 173 2.36 29.23 12.30
C SER A 173 1.13 29.02 13.19
N GLU A 174 -0.08 29.23 12.65
CA GLU A 174 -1.31 28.95 13.39
C GLU A 174 -1.38 27.47 13.80
N PRO A 175 -1.90 27.14 14.99
CA PRO A 175 -2.07 25.76 15.42
C PRO A 175 -3.16 25.07 14.59
N VAL A 176 -2.97 23.77 14.34
CA VAL A 176 -3.95 22.94 13.65
C VAL A 176 -5.22 22.86 14.49
N ASP A 177 -6.39 22.94 13.84
CA ASP A 177 -7.65 22.70 14.51
C ASP A 177 -7.81 21.19 14.73
N TRP A 178 -7.91 20.78 15.99
CA TRP A 178 -8.11 19.36 16.37
C TRP A 178 -9.30 19.16 17.30
N LEU A 179 -9.90 20.25 17.79
CA LEU A 179 -11.09 20.21 18.65
C LEU A 179 -12.35 19.99 17.82
N PRO A 180 -13.37 19.33 18.38
CA PRO A 180 -14.69 19.24 17.77
C PRO A 180 -15.21 20.59 17.27
N ASN A 181 -15.72 20.63 16.04
CA ASN A 181 -16.25 21.83 15.39
C ASN A 181 -17.70 21.65 14.92
N SER A 182 -18.38 20.65 15.47
CA SER A 182 -19.80 20.38 15.25
C SER A 182 -20.57 20.32 16.58
N ARG A 183 -21.90 20.47 16.50
CA ARG A 183 -22.78 20.43 17.67
C ARG A 183 -22.76 19.06 18.37
N ASP A 184 -22.52 18.00 17.59
CA ASP A 184 -22.56 16.62 18.06
C ASP A 184 -21.18 16.14 18.55
N GLY A 185 -20.21 17.05 18.70
CA GLY A 185 -18.88 16.72 19.22
C GLY A 185 -17.93 16.08 18.21
N PHE A 186 -18.29 16.02 16.92
CA PHE A 186 -17.40 15.58 15.85
C PHE A 186 -16.50 16.70 15.36
N TYR A 187 -15.25 16.34 15.02
CA TYR A 187 -14.33 17.17 14.26
C TYR A 187 -14.52 16.91 12.76
N PHE A 188 -14.77 17.98 12.02
CA PHE A 188 -14.70 17.98 10.57
C PHE A 188 -13.35 18.56 10.12
N PRO A 189 -12.64 17.90 9.20
CA PRO A 189 -11.32 18.32 8.71
C PRO A 189 -11.41 19.44 7.66
N LEU A 190 -11.88 20.62 8.07
CA LEU A 190 -12.23 21.75 7.20
C LEU A 190 -11.28 22.96 7.33
N ASP A 191 -10.13 22.76 7.98
CA ASP A 191 -9.04 23.73 8.08
C ASP A 191 -7.93 23.48 7.05
N PHE A 192 -7.58 24.53 6.32
CA PHE A 192 -6.63 24.48 5.21
C PHE A 192 -5.52 25.50 5.43
N TYR A 193 -4.29 25.04 5.28
CA TYR A 193 -3.10 25.88 5.32
C TYR A 193 -2.69 26.34 3.93
N GLY A 194 -3.26 25.80 2.85
CA GLY A 194 -3.04 26.30 1.51
C GLY A 194 -1.69 25.92 0.91
N GLY A 195 -1.13 24.78 1.33
CA GLY A 195 -0.07 24.14 0.55
C GLY A 195 -0.57 23.75 -0.84
N THR A 196 0.27 23.86 -1.87
CA THR A 196 -0.12 23.72 -3.28
C THR A 196 0.82 22.80 -4.06
N LEU A 197 0.36 22.31 -5.22
CA LEU A 197 1.21 21.54 -6.13
C LEU A 197 2.39 22.36 -6.63
N LYS A 198 2.19 23.65 -6.89
CA LYS A 198 3.28 24.57 -7.21
C LYS A 198 4.25 24.74 -6.03
N GLY A 199 3.75 24.81 -4.81
CA GLY A 199 4.59 24.88 -3.60
C GLY A 199 5.47 23.64 -3.47
N ILE A 200 4.94 22.45 -3.78
CA ILE A 200 5.74 21.21 -3.87
C ILE A 200 6.78 21.32 -5.00
N GLU A 201 6.39 21.81 -6.18
CA GLU A 201 7.29 22.01 -7.32
C GLU A 201 8.49 22.92 -6.96
N ASP A 202 8.22 24.03 -6.29
CA ASP A 202 9.23 25.01 -5.83
C ASP A 202 10.21 24.40 -4.80
N ARG A 203 9.83 23.29 -4.14
CA ARG A 203 10.67 22.55 -3.18
C ARG A 203 11.35 21.32 -3.75
N LEU A 204 11.17 20.99 -5.03
CA LEU A 204 11.90 19.89 -5.66
C LEU A 204 13.43 19.98 -5.54
N PRO A 205 14.10 21.16 -5.60
CA PRO A 205 15.54 21.24 -5.35
C PRO A 205 15.94 20.79 -3.94
N TYR A 206 15.10 21.05 -2.94
CA TYR A 206 15.33 20.58 -1.58
C TYR A 206 15.20 19.05 -1.50
N LEU A 207 14.15 18.48 -2.10
CA LEU A 207 13.93 17.03 -2.12
C LEU A 207 15.04 16.29 -2.89
N GLU A 208 15.51 16.85 -4.00
CA GLU A 208 16.68 16.36 -4.73
C GLU A 208 17.94 16.37 -3.86
N SER A 209 18.19 17.43 -3.10
CA SER A 209 19.35 17.52 -2.19
C SER A 209 19.33 16.48 -1.07
N LEU A 210 18.15 15.99 -0.68
CA LEU A 210 17.99 14.90 0.28
C LEU A 210 18.22 13.51 -0.34
N GLY A 211 18.33 13.40 -1.66
CA GLY A 211 18.42 12.12 -2.38
C GLY A 211 17.07 11.41 -2.56
N VAL A 212 15.95 12.15 -2.48
CA VAL A 212 14.62 11.60 -2.73
C VAL A 212 14.51 11.19 -4.20
N GLY A 213 14.09 9.95 -4.45
CA GLY A 213 13.80 9.45 -5.82
C GLY A 213 12.31 9.29 -6.11
N VAL A 214 11.48 9.28 -5.06
CA VAL A 214 10.02 9.10 -5.17
C VAL A 214 9.31 10.00 -4.18
N ILE A 215 8.33 10.75 -4.65
CA ILE A 215 7.35 11.45 -3.82
C ILE A 215 6.08 10.64 -3.79
N TYR A 216 5.55 10.38 -2.60
CA TYR A 216 4.20 9.88 -2.41
C TYR A 216 3.32 11.04 -1.93
N LEU A 217 2.31 11.38 -2.71
CA LEU A 217 1.32 12.40 -2.35
C LEU A 217 0.11 11.72 -1.72
N ASN A 218 -0.30 12.18 -0.54
CA ASN A 218 -1.68 11.97 -0.06
C ASN A 218 -2.70 12.55 -1.07
N PRO A 219 -4.01 12.22 -0.97
CA PRO A 219 -4.95 12.46 -2.05
C PRO A 219 -4.97 13.92 -2.53
N ILE A 220 -5.00 14.10 -3.85
CA ILE A 220 -4.95 15.42 -4.50
C ILE A 220 -6.22 15.77 -5.27
N CYS A 221 -7.14 14.81 -5.43
CA CYS A 221 -8.41 15.03 -6.10
C CYS A 221 -9.30 15.95 -5.29
N GLU A 222 -10.26 16.61 -5.94
CA GLU A 222 -11.21 17.50 -5.27
C GLU A 222 -11.91 16.75 -4.14
N ALA A 223 -11.99 17.36 -2.96
CA ALA A 223 -12.71 16.83 -1.81
C ALA A 223 -13.11 17.96 -0.85
N ALA A 224 -14.03 17.69 0.08
CA ALA A 224 -14.45 18.70 1.04
C ALA A 224 -13.44 18.88 2.20
N SER A 225 -12.66 17.84 2.51
CA SER A 225 -11.70 17.85 3.61
C SER A 225 -10.29 18.29 3.22
N ASN A 226 -9.49 18.63 4.23
CA ASN A 226 -8.06 18.89 4.09
C ASN A 226 -7.23 17.64 3.73
N HIS A 227 -7.70 16.44 4.09
CA HIS A 227 -7.00 15.17 3.82
C HIS A 227 -7.42 14.53 2.49
N ARG A 228 -8.59 14.91 1.96
CA ARG A 228 -9.12 14.55 0.64
C ARG A 228 -9.39 13.07 0.38
N TYR A 229 -9.60 12.28 1.43
CA TYR A 229 -10.03 10.89 1.30
C TYR A 229 -11.53 10.77 0.99
N ASP A 230 -12.32 11.79 1.32
CA ASP A 230 -13.72 11.96 0.92
C ASP A 230 -13.85 12.49 -0.51
N THR A 231 -13.27 11.77 -1.48
CA THR A 231 -13.14 12.23 -2.87
C THR A 231 -14.47 12.71 -3.46
N ALA A 232 -14.47 13.95 -3.93
CA ALA A 232 -15.60 14.61 -4.53
C ALA A 232 -15.63 14.49 -6.06
N ASP A 233 -14.47 14.57 -6.71
CA ASP A 233 -14.29 14.36 -8.15
C ASP A 233 -12.91 13.78 -8.43
N TYR A 234 -12.86 12.53 -8.91
CA TYR A 234 -11.60 11.83 -9.19
C TYR A 234 -10.80 12.40 -10.36
N LEU A 235 -11.41 13.16 -11.27
CA LEU A 235 -10.77 13.61 -12.50
C LEU A 235 -10.13 14.99 -12.39
N ASN A 236 -10.39 15.70 -11.30
CA ASN A 236 -9.94 17.07 -11.08
C ASN A 236 -9.13 17.18 -9.79
N THR A 237 -7.95 17.81 -9.90
CA THR A 237 -7.18 18.27 -8.75
C THR A 237 -8.04 19.21 -7.90
N ASP A 238 -7.93 19.08 -6.58
CA ASP A 238 -8.57 19.99 -5.65
C ASP A 238 -8.15 21.45 -5.89
N PRO A 239 -9.10 22.38 -6.05
CA PRO A 239 -8.78 23.77 -6.40
C PRO A 239 -7.91 24.52 -5.40
N ILE A 240 -7.81 24.07 -4.13
CA ILE A 240 -6.85 24.64 -3.18
C ILE A 240 -5.42 24.26 -3.56
N LEU A 241 -5.21 23.04 -4.06
CA LEU A 241 -3.89 22.56 -4.45
C LEU A 241 -3.45 23.09 -5.82
N GLY A 242 -4.40 23.39 -6.70
CA GLY A 242 -4.16 23.91 -8.04
C GLY A 242 -5.04 23.25 -9.09
N THR A 243 -4.49 23.04 -10.28
CA THR A 243 -5.20 22.45 -11.43
C THR A 243 -4.53 21.16 -11.90
N ASN A 244 -5.23 20.40 -12.76
CA ASN A 244 -4.63 19.26 -13.45
C ASN A 244 -3.36 19.65 -14.24
N ALA A 245 -3.28 20.88 -14.75
CA ALA A 245 -2.10 21.39 -15.45
C ALA A 245 -0.93 21.67 -14.48
N ASP A 246 -1.20 22.09 -13.25
CA ASP A 246 -0.18 22.21 -12.20
C ASP A 246 0.40 20.83 -11.85
N PHE A 247 -0.46 19.80 -11.76
CA PHE A 247 0.00 18.43 -11.53
C PHE A 247 0.92 17.93 -12.65
N ILE A 248 0.53 18.11 -13.91
CA ILE A 248 1.36 17.72 -15.07
C ILE A 248 2.73 18.41 -14.99
N ARG A 249 2.75 19.73 -14.73
CA ARG A 249 4.01 20.49 -14.57
C ARG A 249 4.86 19.96 -13.42
N LEU A 250 4.26 19.67 -12.27
CA LEU A 250 4.96 19.09 -11.12
C LEU A 250 5.62 17.75 -11.50
N CYS A 251 4.89 16.84 -12.16
CA CYS A 251 5.43 15.56 -12.63
C CYS A 251 6.59 15.76 -13.62
N GLU A 252 6.46 16.67 -14.58
CA GLU A 252 7.53 16.98 -15.53
C GLU A 252 8.78 17.54 -14.84
N SER A 253 8.60 18.48 -13.92
CA SER A 253 9.67 19.09 -13.13
C SER A 253 10.36 18.07 -12.21
N ALA A 254 9.60 17.19 -11.57
CA ALA A 254 10.14 16.10 -10.75
C ALA A 254 10.94 15.11 -11.61
N ARG A 255 10.40 14.71 -12.76
CA ARG A 255 11.05 13.75 -13.67
C ARG A 255 12.40 14.27 -14.19
N ARG A 256 12.52 15.56 -14.47
CA ARG A 256 13.81 16.19 -14.87
C ARG A 256 14.91 16.06 -13.80
N ARG A 257 14.54 15.81 -12.54
CA ARG A 257 15.43 15.61 -11.39
C ARG A 257 15.55 14.15 -10.97
N GLY A 258 15.04 13.22 -11.78
CA GLY A 258 15.01 11.79 -11.43
C GLY A 258 13.98 11.43 -10.35
N ILE A 259 13.07 12.34 -9.99
CA ILE A 259 12.03 12.13 -8.98
C ILE A 259 10.74 11.66 -9.67
N ARG A 260 10.17 10.56 -9.18
CA ARG A 260 8.85 10.05 -9.60
C ARG A 260 7.77 10.43 -8.59
N ILE A 261 6.52 10.47 -9.03
CA ILE A 261 5.38 10.82 -8.17
C ILE A 261 4.38 9.67 -8.15
N ILE A 262 4.07 9.16 -6.96
CA ILE A 262 3.03 8.17 -6.69
C ILE A 262 1.84 8.90 -6.06
N LEU A 263 0.63 8.60 -6.55
CA LEU A 263 -0.62 9.17 -6.03
C LEU A 263 -1.29 8.23 -5.02
N ASP A 264 -2.10 8.79 -4.14
CA ASP A 264 -3.02 8.03 -3.29
C ASP A 264 -4.31 7.70 -4.07
N GLY A 265 -4.59 6.41 -4.23
CA GLY A 265 -5.77 5.89 -4.92
C GLY A 265 -6.84 5.46 -3.91
N VAL A 266 -7.81 6.33 -3.66
CA VAL A 266 -8.92 6.08 -2.73
C VAL A 266 -10.11 5.50 -3.48
N PHE A 267 -10.14 4.18 -3.63
CA PHE A 267 -11.09 3.50 -4.52
C PHE A 267 -12.16 2.66 -3.80
N SER A 268 -12.08 2.50 -2.47
CA SER A 268 -13.11 1.76 -1.69
C SER A 268 -14.35 2.61 -1.37
N HIS A 269 -14.20 3.93 -1.38
CA HIS A 269 -15.28 4.86 -1.06
C HIS A 269 -15.09 6.22 -1.73
N THR A 270 -16.16 7.00 -1.75
CA THR A 270 -16.15 8.41 -2.17
C THR A 270 -16.55 9.30 -1.01
N GLY A 271 -16.47 10.62 -1.17
CA GLY A 271 -17.15 11.55 -0.27
C GLY A 271 -18.66 11.55 -0.48
N ALA A 272 -19.43 11.70 0.59
CA ALA A 272 -20.87 11.96 0.49
C ALA A 272 -21.15 13.29 -0.23
N ASP A 273 -20.18 14.20 -0.23
CA ASP A 273 -20.20 15.47 -0.93
C ASP A 273 -19.49 15.43 -2.30
N SER A 274 -19.83 14.43 -3.12
CA SER A 274 -19.23 14.18 -4.43
C SER A 274 -20.20 14.37 -5.59
N VAL A 275 -19.66 14.50 -6.81
CA VAL A 275 -20.47 14.46 -8.03
C VAL A 275 -21.21 13.12 -8.20
N TYR A 276 -20.69 12.07 -7.58
CA TYR A 276 -21.20 10.70 -7.67
C TYR A 276 -22.33 10.44 -6.67
N PHE A 277 -22.20 10.87 -5.42
CA PHE A 277 -23.19 10.64 -4.36
C PHE A 277 -24.13 11.83 -4.13
N ASN A 278 -23.57 13.05 -4.12
CA ASN A 278 -24.25 14.35 -4.04
C ASN A 278 -25.24 14.54 -2.88
N ARG A 279 -24.98 13.98 -1.69
CA ARG A 279 -25.89 14.02 -0.52
C ARG A 279 -26.42 15.41 -0.17
N PHE A 280 -25.59 16.44 -0.36
CA PHE A 280 -25.91 17.82 0.00
C PHE A 280 -26.51 18.64 -1.14
N GLY A 281 -26.71 18.05 -2.33
CA GLY A 281 -27.29 18.74 -3.49
C GLY A 281 -26.44 19.91 -3.99
N ARG A 282 -25.12 19.85 -3.80
CA ARG A 282 -24.18 20.92 -4.20
C ARG A 282 -23.83 20.88 -5.68
N TYR A 283 -24.00 19.74 -6.35
CA TYR A 283 -23.74 19.59 -7.77
C TYR A 283 -25.01 19.70 -8.61
N PRO A 284 -24.96 20.28 -9.82
CA PRO A 284 -26.14 20.46 -10.68
C PRO A 284 -26.82 19.14 -11.08
N ALA A 285 -26.03 18.09 -11.32
CA ALA A 285 -26.54 16.77 -11.66
C ALA A 285 -26.83 15.96 -10.40
N PRO A 286 -27.93 15.18 -10.36
CA PRO A 286 -28.23 14.34 -9.21
C PRO A 286 -27.24 13.17 -9.12
N GLY A 287 -26.57 13.08 -7.97
CA GLY A 287 -25.80 11.89 -7.58
C GLY A 287 -26.71 10.76 -7.10
N ALA A 288 -26.12 9.65 -6.69
CA ALA A 288 -26.83 8.45 -6.24
C ALA A 288 -27.84 8.75 -5.12
N TYR A 289 -27.48 9.56 -4.11
CA TYR A 289 -28.34 9.85 -2.95
C TYR A 289 -29.58 10.68 -3.33
N ASN A 290 -29.45 11.60 -4.29
CA ASN A 290 -30.54 12.53 -4.64
C ASN A 290 -31.35 12.04 -5.85
N GLY A 291 -30.70 11.31 -6.76
CA GLY A 291 -31.31 10.84 -8.00
C GLY A 291 -31.92 9.45 -7.91
N GLY A 292 -31.55 8.65 -6.89
CA GLY A 292 -31.97 7.26 -6.81
C GLY A 292 -31.65 6.51 -8.10
N GLU A 293 -32.52 5.59 -8.52
CA GLU A 293 -32.36 4.80 -9.74
C GLU A 293 -32.22 5.62 -11.03
N ALA A 294 -32.64 6.89 -11.04
CA ALA A 294 -32.45 7.76 -12.20
C ALA A 294 -31.00 8.28 -12.33
N SER A 295 -30.19 8.19 -11.28
CA SER A 295 -28.78 8.56 -11.32
C SER A 295 -27.94 7.45 -11.96
N ALA A 296 -27.03 7.82 -12.87
CA ALA A 296 -26.07 6.89 -13.46
C ALA A 296 -25.14 6.25 -12.42
N PHE A 297 -25.02 6.87 -11.24
CA PHE A 297 -24.15 6.41 -10.15
C PHE A 297 -24.90 5.57 -9.11
N TYR A 298 -26.21 5.36 -9.23
CA TYR A 298 -26.99 4.68 -8.18
C TYR A 298 -26.42 3.31 -7.81
N ARG A 299 -26.10 2.51 -8.83
CA ARG A 299 -25.56 1.15 -8.67
C ARG A 299 -24.11 1.12 -8.21
N TRP A 300 -23.44 2.26 -8.15
CA TRP A 300 -22.13 2.36 -7.54
C TRP A 300 -22.21 2.26 -6.01
N TYR A 301 -23.38 2.36 -5.40
CA TYR A 301 -23.54 2.33 -3.95
C TYR A 301 -24.58 1.28 -3.54
N ASP A 302 -24.44 0.78 -2.32
CA ASP A 302 -25.39 -0.18 -1.74
C ASP A 302 -26.30 0.51 -0.73
N PHE A 303 -27.57 0.71 -1.12
CA PHE A 303 -28.62 1.26 -0.26
C PHE A 303 -29.49 0.14 0.32
N ARG A 304 -29.45 -0.01 1.64
CA ARG A 304 -30.34 -0.89 2.40
C ARG A 304 -31.74 -0.30 2.55
N ALA A 305 -31.84 1.02 2.70
CA ALA A 305 -33.08 1.78 2.66
C ALA A 305 -32.83 3.20 2.12
N PHE A 306 -33.28 3.48 0.91
CA PHE A 306 -33.01 4.74 0.22
C PHE A 306 -33.75 5.95 0.83
N PRO A 307 -33.11 7.14 0.94
CA PRO A 307 -31.68 7.40 0.67
C PRO A 307 -30.79 7.27 1.91
N GLU A 308 -31.34 7.09 3.12
CA GLU A 308 -30.60 7.32 4.37
C GLU A 308 -29.74 6.16 4.86
N ASP A 309 -30.08 4.93 4.47
CA ASP A 309 -29.38 3.73 4.90
C ASP A 309 -28.61 3.08 3.75
N TYR A 310 -27.30 3.19 3.81
CA TYR A 310 -26.34 2.71 2.82
C TYR A 310 -25.04 2.27 3.49
N ARG A 311 -24.25 1.46 2.77
CA ARG A 311 -22.94 0.97 3.18
C ARG A 311 -21.93 2.12 3.28
N CYS A 312 -21.19 2.17 4.39
CA CYS A 312 -20.28 3.27 4.71
C CYS A 312 -19.04 2.74 5.41
N TRP A 313 -17.89 3.32 5.09
CA TRP A 313 -16.63 2.95 5.71
C TRP A 313 -16.71 3.20 7.21
N TRP A 314 -16.67 2.12 8.00
CA TRP A 314 -16.75 2.12 9.47
C TRP A 314 -17.91 2.96 10.04
N ASN A 315 -19.07 2.97 9.36
CA ASN A 315 -20.25 3.77 9.69
C ASN A 315 -20.07 5.30 9.61
N PHE A 316 -18.97 5.79 9.03
CA PHE A 316 -18.83 7.21 8.71
C PHE A 316 -19.74 7.55 7.52
N LYS A 317 -20.91 8.12 7.78
CA LYS A 317 -21.90 8.53 6.76
C LYS A 317 -21.40 9.55 5.73
N ASN A 318 -20.18 10.06 5.88
CA ASN A 318 -19.53 10.93 4.91
C ASN A 318 -18.66 10.17 3.90
N LEU A 319 -18.46 8.86 4.10
CA LEU A 319 -17.65 7.99 3.27
C LEU A 319 -18.50 6.81 2.77
N PRO A 320 -19.48 7.05 1.87
CA PRO A 320 -20.24 5.98 1.24
C PRO A 320 -19.31 5.07 0.45
N GLU A 321 -19.34 3.78 0.79
CA GLU A 321 -18.56 2.75 0.10
C GLU A 321 -19.13 2.51 -1.30
N VAL A 322 -18.24 2.35 -2.27
CA VAL A 322 -18.64 2.00 -3.63
C VAL A 322 -18.79 0.49 -3.76
N ASN A 323 -19.56 0.03 -4.74
CA ASN A 323 -19.58 -1.36 -5.18
C ASN A 323 -18.52 -1.53 -6.27
N GLU A 324 -17.35 -2.03 -5.89
CA GLU A 324 -16.19 -2.23 -6.76
C GLU A 324 -16.43 -3.32 -7.82
N GLU A 325 -17.52 -4.09 -7.69
CA GLU A 325 -17.95 -5.07 -8.68
C GLU A 325 -18.86 -4.50 -9.77
N GLU A 326 -19.41 -3.29 -9.59
CA GLU A 326 -20.28 -2.67 -10.59
C GLU A 326 -19.50 -2.36 -11.88
N PRO A 327 -19.92 -2.91 -13.04
CA PRO A 327 -19.17 -2.74 -14.29
C PRO A 327 -18.95 -1.28 -14.69
N ALA A 328 -19.95 -0.41 -14.47
CA ALA A 328 -19.81 1.01 -14.78
C ALA A 328 -18.77 1.71 -13.89
N TRP A 329 -18.63 1.28 -12.63
CA TRP A 329 -17.60 1.78 -11.74
C TRP A 329 -16.22 1.28 -12.17
N ARG A 330 -16.09 -0.03 -12.49
CA ARG A 330 -14.84 -0.63 -12.96
C ARG A 330 -14.35 0.03 -14.26
N ASP A 331 -15.26 0.31 -15.18
CA ASP A 331 -14.94 1.03 -16.42
C ASP A 331 -14.42 2.45 -16.12
N PHE A 332 -15.11 3.18 -15.25
CA PHE A 332 -14.75 4.55 -14.90
C PHE A 332 -13.43 4.66 -14.12
N ILE A 333 -13.17 3.77 -13.15
CA ILE A 333 -11.97 3.86 -12.29
C ILE A 333 -10.77 3.15 -12.94
N ILE A 334 -10.97 2.00 -13.58
CA ILE A 334 -9.90 1.05 -13.91
C ILE A 334 -9.81 0.77 -15.41
N THR A 335 -10.81 0.10 -15.98
CA THR A 335 -10.66 -0.62 -17.26
C THR A 335 -10.85 0.27 -18.48
N GLY A 336 -11.70 1.29 -18.40
CA GLY A 336 -11.99 2.18 -19.51
C GLY A 336 -10.75 2.91 -20.04
N GLU A 337 -10.76 3.30 -21.31
CA GLU A 337 -9.61 3.99 -21.91
C GLU A 337 -9.33 5.33 -21.20
N ASN A 338 -10.39 6.03 -20.80
CA ASN A 338 -10.32 7.29 -20.06
C ASN A 338 -10.53 7.11 -18.56
N SER A 339 -10.25 5.92 -18.03
CA SER A 339 -10.42 5.63 -16.61
C SER A 339 -9.57 6.55 -15.72
N VAL A 340 -9.96 6.68 -14.46
CA VAL A 340 -9.23 7.50 -13.47
C VAL A 340 -7.76 7.10 -13.41
N ILE A 341 -7.48 5.81 -13.26
CA ILE A 341 -6.10 5.28 -13.17
C ILE A 341 -5.28 5.68 -14.40
N LYS A 342 -5.75 5.31 -15.60
CA LYS A 342 -5.02 5.59 -16.85
C LYS A 342 -4.89 7.08 -17.11
N THR A 343 -5.88 7.88 -16.74
CA THR A 343 -5.85 9.33 -16.90
C THR A 343 -4.75 9.97 -16.07
N TRP A 344 -4.62 9.62 -14.80
CA TRP A 344 -3.55 10.17 -13.95
C TRP A 344 -2.16 9.65 -14.31
N LEU A 345 -2.04 8.40 -14.76
CA LEU A 345 -0.77 7.87 -15.30
C LEU A 345 -0.36 8.63 -16.57
N ARG A 346 -1.28 8.87 -17.51
CA ARG A 346 -1.03 9.71 -18.70
C ARG A 346 -0.65 11.15 -18.34
N ARG A 347 -1.16 11.68 -17.23
CA ARG A 347 -0.80 13.02 -16.70
C ARG A 347 0.58 13.05 -16.02
N GLY A 348 1.23 11.90 -15.83
CA GLY A 348 2.61 11.80 -15.34
C GLY A 348 2.78 11.15 -13.97
N ALA A 349 1.72 10.63 -13.35
CA ALA A 349 1.87 9.76 -12.18
C ALA A 349 2.68 8.50 -12.55
N SER A 350 3.47 7.99 -11.63
CA SER A 350 4.32 6.80 -11.80
C SER A 350 3.78 5.56 -11.08
N GLY A 351 2.58 5.66 -10.49
CA GLY A 351 1.92 4.58 -9.77
C GLY A 351 0.93 5.10 -8.73
N PHE A 352 0.30 4.16 -8.03
CA PHE A 352 -0.64 4.45 -6.95
C PHE A 352 -0.26 3.71 -5.67
N ARG A 353 -0.38 4.39 -4.54
CA ARG A 353 -0.58 3.78 -3.22
C ARG A 353 -2.08 3.55 -3.09
N LEU A 354 -2.52 2.31 -2.88
CA LEU A 354 -3.94 2.00 -2.74
C LEU A 354 -4.36 2.16 -1.28
N ASP A 355 -5.33 3.03 -1.03
CA ASP A 355 -5.90 3.20 0.30
C ASP A 355 -6.87 2.07 0.63
N VAL A 356 -6.82 1.57 1.87
CA VAL A 356 -7.62 0.45 2.37
C VAL A 356 -7.65 -0.74 1.39
N ALA A 357 -6.48 -1.09 0.86
CA ALA A 357 -6.34 -2.11 -0.19
C ALA A 357 -6.84 -3.50 0.24
N ASP A 358 -6.89 -3.77 1.54
CA ASP A 358 -7.42 -5.00 2.14
C ASP A 358 -8.96 -5.10 2.05
N GLU A 359 -9.65 -3.99 1.83
CA GLU A 359 -11.10 -3.97 1.58
C GLU A 359 -11.43 -4.01 0.07
N LEU A 360 -10.44 -3.94 -0.82
CA LEU A 360 -10.64 -4.13 -2.25
C LEU A 360 -10.62 -5.62 -2.63
N PRO A 361 -11.60 -6.12 -3.42
CA PRO A 361 -11.59 -7.51 -3.87
C PRO A 361 -10.35 -7.87 -4.72
N ASP A 362 -9.79 -9.07 -4.55
CA ASP A 362 -8.64 -9.55 -5.34
C ASP A 362 -8.81 -9.39 -6.87
N PRO A 363 -9.98 -9.68 -7.47
CA PRO A 363 -10.18 -9.44 -8.91
C PRO A 363 -10.06 -7.96 -9.30
N VAL A 364 -10.43 -7.04 -8.42
CA VAL A 364 -10.31 -5.59 -8.64
C VAL A 364 -8.85 -5.18 -8.58
N LEU A 365 -8.08 -5.70 -7.61
CA LEU A 365 -6.63 -5.48 -7.53
C LEU A 365 -5.90 -6.00 -8.78
N ALA A 366 -6.32 -7.15 -9.31
CA ALA A 366 -5.79 -7.68 -10.57
C ALA A 366 -6.07 -6.74 -11.75
N LEU A 367 -7.30 -6.22 -11.87
CA LEU A 367 -7.65 -5.23 -12.91
C LEU A 367 -6.83 -3.94 -12.79
N ILE A 368 -6.58 -3.46 -11.56
CA ILE A 368 -5.72 -2.29 -11.33
C ILE A 368 -4.30 -2.56 -11.83
N ARG A 369 -3.74 -3.74 -11.53
CA ARG A 369 -2.41 -4.15 -12.00
C ARG A 369 -2.34 -4.16 -13.53
N ASP A 370 -3.36 -4.70 -14.21
CA ASP A 370 -3.39 -4.80 -15.67
C ASP A 370 -3.57 -3.44 -16.37
N ALA A 371 -4.20 -2.48 -15.67
CA ALA A 371 -4.44 -1.13 -16.20
C ALA A 371 -3.27 -0.16 -16.03
N ALA A 372 -2.33 -0.47 -15.12
CA ALA A 372 -1.29 0.44 -14.64
C ALA A 372 0.05 0.37 -15.40
#